data_AF-A0A3N5GRF7-F1
#
_entry.id   AF-A0A3N5GRF7-F1
#
_cell.length_a   1.000
_cell.length_b   1.000
_cell.length_c   1.000
_cell.angle_alpha   90.00
_cell.angle_beta   90.00
_cell.angle_gamma   90.00
#
_symmetry.space_group_name_H-M   'P 1'
#
loop_
_entity.id
_entity.type
_entity.pdbx_description
1 polymer ?
#
loop_
_entity_poly.entity_id
_entity_poly.type
_entity_poly.pdbx_seq_one_letter_code
_entity_poly.pdbx_strand_id
1 'polypeptide(L)'
;MSGSTFSGNVSPANGGAVASLPGLINTLAGRTVASTAVSVTGSTFTKNSAAGNGGAIYLNRSTATIGSNTYGGNQASLGPSLYGIDSIINGDPTSPVIQ
;
A
#
# COMPACT_ATOMS: atom_id res chain seq x y z
N MET A 1 -2.75 -0.47 -11.63
CA MET A 1 -1.44 0.02 -12.11
C MET A 1 -0.59 -1.18 -12.43
N SER A 2 -0.06 -1.27 -13.65
CA SER A 2 0.81 -2.36 -14.07
C SER A 2 1.95 -1.87 -14.93
N GLY A 3 3.16 -2.40 -14.76
CA GLY A 3 4.32 -2.01 -15.58
C GLY A 3 4.78 -0.56 -15.38
N SER A 4 4.40 0.07 -14.26
CA SER A 4 4.67 1.50 -14.00
C SER A 4 5.92 1.67 -13.14
N THR A 5 6.59 2.82 -13.28
CA THR A 5 7.74 3.18 -12.43
C THR A 5 7.40 4.39 -11.58
N PHE A 6 7.47 4.21 -10.26
CA PHE A 6 7.32 5.25 -9.26
C PHE A 6 8.67 5.49 -8.60
N SER A 7 9.28 6.64 -8.88
CA SER A 7 10.61 6.94 -8.35
C SER A 7 10.72 8.34 -7.78
N GLY A 8 11.34 8.45 -6.60
CA GLY A 8 11.64 9.74 -5.97
C GLY A 8 10.44 10.49 -5.42
N ASN A 9 9.29 9.83 -5.25
CA ASN A 9 8.09 10.47 -4.71
C ASN A 9 8.21 10.63 -3.19
N VAL A 10 7.78 11.77 -2.65
CA VAL A 10 7.89 12.08 -1.22
C VAL A 10 6.54 12.51 -0.67
N SER A 11 6.12 11.87 0.42
CA SER A 11 4.91 12.23 1.17
C SER A 11 5.27 12.66 2.59
N PRO A 12 4.75 13.80 3.09
CA PRO A 12 4.89 14.19 4.49
C PRO A 12 3.99 13.35 5.43
N ALA A 13 3.18 12.44 4.88
CA ALA A 13 2.34 11.53 5.63
C ALA A 13 2.70 10.08 5.25
N ASN A 14 1.71 9.23 4.98
CA ASN A 14 1.92 7.85 4.59
C ASN A 14 2.02 7.69 3.06
N GLY A 15 2.66 6.62 2.58
CA GLY A 15 2.68 6.24 1.18
C GLY A 15 3.48 7.22 0.32
N GLY A 16 4.79 7.00 0.17
CA GLY A 16 5.63 7.92 -0.60
C GLY A 16 5.22 8.07 -2.06
N ALA A 17 4.72 7.00 -2.68
CA ALA A 17 4.20 7.00 -4.04
C ALA A 17 2.68 6.75 -4.12
N VAL A 18 2.17 5.81 -3.32
CA VAL A 18 0.76 5.42 -3.34
C VAL A 18 0.25 5.36 -1.90
N ALA A 19 -0.85 6.04 -1.62
CA ALA A 19 -1.55 5.96 -0.35
C ALA A 19 -3.03 5.71 -0.60
N SER A 20 -3.58 4.67 0.04
CA SER A 20 -5.03 4.47 0.10
C SER A 20 -5.55 5.04 1.41
N LEU A 21 -6.66 5.75 1.35
CA LEU A 21 -7.43 6.17 2.51
C LEU A 21 -8.63 5.25 2.69
N PRO A 22 -9.12 5.08 3.94
CA PRO A 22 -10.33 4.31 4.20
C PRO A 22 -11.50 4.90 3.39
N GLY A 23 -12.06 4.09 2.48
CA GLY A 23 -13.27 4.43 1.75
C GLY A 23 -14.52 4.16 2.58
N LEU A 24 -15.68 4.05 1.91
CA LEU A 24 -16.89 3.56 2.56
C LEU A 24 -16.64 2.12 3.04
N ILE A 25 -16.84 1.89 4.34
CA ILE A 25 -16.77 0.55 4.93
C ILE A 25 -18.12 -0.13 4.68
N ASN A 26 -18.15 -1.15 3.82
CA ASN A 26 -19.32 -1.99 3.65
C ASN A 26 -19.19 -3.19 4.59
N THR A 27 -19.96 -3.15 5.69
CA THR A 27 -20.09 -4.28 6.60
C THR A 27 -21.12 -5.26 6.04
N LEU A 28 -20.68 -6.29 5.33
CA LEU A 28 -21.50 -7.48 5.10
C LEU A 28 -21.30 -8.45 6.26
N ALA A 29 -22.32 -9.25 6.61
CA ALA A 29 -22.27 -10.17 7.74
C ALA A 29 -20.98 -11.03 7.71
N GLY A 30 -20.07 -10.77 8.65
CA GLY A 30 -18.79 -11.48 8.79
C GLY A 30 -17.65 -11.03 7.87
N ARG A 31 -17.83 -10.00 7.02
CA ARG A 31 -16.77 -9.48 6.14
C ARG A 31 -16.77 -7.96 6.07
N THR A 32 -15.76 -7.34 6.66
CA THR A 32 -15.44 -5.93 6.45
C THR A 32 -14.73 -5.80 5.12
N VAL A 33 -15.39 -5.21 4.12
CA VAL A 33 -14.76 -4.89 2.83
C VAL A 33 -14.79 -3.39 2.68
N ALA A 34 -13.62 -2.79 2.52
CA ALA A 34 -13.57 -1.41 2.10
C ALA A 34 -13.78 -1.31 0.59
N SER A 35 -14.53 -0.29 0.16
CA SER A 35 -14.70 0.01 -1.26
C SER A 35 -13.40 0.48 -1.94
N THR A 36 -12.33 0.71 -1.17
CA THR A 36 -11.03 1.12 -1.70
C THR A 36 -10.27 -0.10 -2.19
N ALA A 37 -10.11 -0.21 -3.52
CA ALA A 37 -9.36 -1.27 -4.17
C ALA A 37 -8.07 -0.73 -4.80
N VAL A 38 -6.93 -1.37 -4.52
CA VAL A 38 -5.61 -0.98 -5.04
C VAL A 38 -4.97 -2.16 -5.77
N SER A 39 -4.83 -2.08 -7.09
CA SER A 39 -4.12 -3.10 -7.87
C SER A 39 -2.79 -2.57 -8.39
N VAL A 40 -1.69 -3.18 -7.97
CA VAL A 40 -0.32 -2.83 -8.35
C VAL A 40 0.45 -4.08 -8.67
N THR A 41 0.74 -4.31 -9.94
CA THR A 41 1.50 -5.50 -10.37
C THR A 41 2.61 -5.16 -11.33
N GLY A 42 3.71 -5.91 -11.34
CA GLY A 42 4.77 -5.72 -12.34
C GLY A 42 5.39 -4.31 -12.34
N SER A 43 5.31 -3.57 -11.24
CA SER A 43 5.68 -2.16 -11.15
C SER A 43 6.94 -1.97 -10.31
N THR A 44 7.66 -0.88 -10.56
CA THR A 44 8.91 -0.55 -9.85
C THR A 44 8.70 0.64 -8.93
N PHE A 45 9.04 0.49 -7.65
CA PHE A 45 9.03 1.53 -6.64
C PHE A 45 10.44 1.76 -6.14
N THR A 46 11.06 2.89 -6.47
CA THR A 46 12.43 3.19 -6.06
C THR A 46 12.60 4.56 -5.43
N LYS A 47 13.38 4.65 -4.35
CA LYS A 47 13.70 5.94 -3.71
C LYS A 47 12.47 6.78 -3.32
N ASN A 48 11.33 6.16 -3.08
CA ASN A 48 10.16 6.87 -2.56
C ASN A 48 10.28 7.04 -1.04
N SER A 49 9.76 8.13 -0.49
CA SER A 49 9.90 8.45 0.93
C SER A 49 8.58 8.87 1.57
N ALA A 50 8.31 8.41 2.79
CA ALA A 50 7.15 8.80 3.58
C ALA A 50 7.58 9.19 5.01
N ALA A 51 7.10 10.32 5.53
CA ALA A 51 7.34 10.68 6.93
C ALA A 51 6.47 9.89 7.93
N GLY A 52 5.45 9.19 7.44
CA GLY A 52 4.64 8.22 8.16
C GLY A 52 5.02 6.78 7.79
N ASN A 53 4.01 5.97 7.45
CA ASN A 53 4.15 4.57 7.09
C ASN A 53 4.10 4.30 5.60
N GLY A 54 4.71 3.19 5.16
CA GLY A 54 4.69 2.78 3.76
C GLY A 54 5.55 3.69 2.89
N GLY A 55 6.87 3.49 2.92
CA GLY A 55 7.81 4.38 2.21
C GLY A 55 7.53 4.53 0.71
N ALA A 56 6.93 3.51 0.10
CA ALA A 56 6.37 3.55 -1.25
C ALA A 56 4.84 3.47 -1.24
N ILE A 57 4.28 2.46 -0.58
CA ILE A 57 2.85 2.16 -0.64
C ILE A 57 2.29 2.07 0.77
N TYR A 58 1.19 2.78 1.02
CA TYR A 58 0.42 2.69 2.25
C TYR A 58 -1.02 2.27 1.96
N LEU A 59 -1.51 1.27 2.67
CA LEU A 59 -2.88 0.77 2.60
C LEU A 59 -3.56 0.89 3.97
N ASN A 60 -4.76 1.48 4.00
CA ASN A 60 -5.55 1.64 5.22
C ASN A 60 -6.99 1.27 4.93
N ARG A 61 -7.44 0.16 5.53
CA ARG A 61 -8.75 -0.44 5.29
C ARG A 61 -9.03 -0.47 3.81
N SER A 62 -8.24 -1.24 3.07
CA SER A 62 -8.34 -1.38 1.62
C SER A 62 -8.20 -2.83 1.21
N THR A 63 -8.75 -3.18 0.05
CA THR A 63 -8.41 -4.44 -0.62
C THR A 63 -7.32 -4.15 -1.64
N ALA A 64 -6.25 -4.94 -1.68
CA ALA A 64 -5.18 -4.75 -2.64
C ALA A 64 -4.76 -6.06 -3.31
N THR A 65 -4.36 -5.93 -4.58
CA THR A 65 -3.66 -6.99 -5.32
C THR A 65 -2.27 -6.46 -5.62
N ILE A 66 -1.26 -7.03 -4.97
CA ILE A 66 0.13 -6.60 -5.05
C ILE A 66 0.98 -7.80 -5.44
N GLY A 67 1.62 -7.76 -6.60
CA GLY A 67 2.43 -8.88 -7.06
C GLY A 67 3.49 -8.50 -8.08
N SER A 68 4.61 -9.21 -8.09
CA SER A 68 5.67 -9.00 -9.08
C SER A 68 6.21 -7.56 -9.15
N ASN A 69 6.22 -6.84 -8.02
CA ASN A 69 6.75 -5.48 -7.95
C ASN A 69 8.20 -5.49 -7.44
N THR A 70 8.96 -4.49 -7.87
CA THR A 70 10.34 -4.27 -7.39
C THR A 70 10.33 -3.09 -6.42
N TYR A 71 10.87 -3.27 -5.22
CA TYR A 71 11.03 -2.22 -4.21
C TYR A 71 12.52 -1.96 -3.97
N GLY A 72 13.00 -0.73 -4.16
CA GLY A 72 14.41 -0.39 -4.03
C GLY A 72 14.68 0.97 -3.39
N GLY A 73 15.25 0.97 -2.18
CA GLY A 73 15.65 2.21 -1.50
C GLY A 73 14.48 3.13 -1.12
N ASN A 74 13.27 2.58 -0.98
CA ASN A 74 12.14 3.33 -0.43
C ASN A 74 12.31 3.44 1.09
N GLN A 75 11.89 4.56 1.68
CA GLN A 75 12.10 4.85 3.09
C GLN A 75 10.81 5.34 3.74
N ALA A 76 10.47 4.80 4.90
CA ALA A 76 9.43 5.36 5.75
C ALA A 76 10.05 5.74 7.09
N SER A 77 9.51 6.77 7.74
CA SER A 77 9.86 7.05 9.14
C SER A 77 9.37 5.94 10.06
N LEU A 78 8.20 5.37 9.73
CA LEU A 78 7.54 4.33 10.51
C LEU A 78 7.22 3.13 9.62
N GLY A 79 7.96 2.03 9.76
CA GLY A 79 7.66 0.77 9.07
C GLY A 79 8.24 0.62 7.65
N PRO A 80 7.85 -0.46 6.94
CA PRO A 80 8.40 -0.88 5.65
C PRO A 80 8.01 -0.02 4.43
N SER A 81 8.55 -0.36 3.25
CA SER A 81 8.24 0.28 1.98
C SER A 81 6.76 0.12 1.60
N LEU A 82 6.21 -1.07 1.81
CA LEU A 82 4.78 -1.36 1.70
C LEU A 82 4.22 -1.59 3.10
N TYR A 83 3.22 -0.81 3.51
CA TYR A 83 2.56 -0.97 4.80
C TYR A 83 1.05 -1.06 4.63
N GLY A 84 0.42 -2.09 5.20
CA GLY A 84 -1.02 -2.26 5.24
C GLY A 84 -1.53 -2.31 6.67
N ILE A 85 -2.65 -1.61 6.95
CA ILE A 85 -3.41 -1.72 8.20
C ILE A 85 -4.87 -2.03 7.89
N ASP A 86 -5.46 -2.97 8.63
CA ASP A 86 -6.84 -3.45 8.46
C ASP A 86 -7.20 -3.75 6.98
N SER A 87 -6.22 -4.16 6.19
CA SER A 87 -6.32 -4.30 4.73
C SER A 87 -6.20 -5.76 4.31
N ILE A 88 -6.91 -6.12 3.25
CA ILE A 88 -6.85 -7.45 2.62
C ILE A 88 -5.88 -7.36 1.44
N ILE A 89 -4.76 -8.05 1.47
CA ILE A 89 -3.76 -8.01 0.39
C ILE A 89 -3.65 -9.41 -0.22
N ASN A 90 -3.88 -9.53 -1.53
CA ASN A 90 -3.89 -10.81 -2.27
C ASN A 90 -4.84 -11.86 -1.65
N GLY A 91 -5.93 -11.42 -1.03
CA GLY A 91 -6.88 -12.31 -0.35
C GLY A 91 -6.51 -12.63 1.10
N ASP A 92 -5.37 -12.17 1.60
CA ASP A 92 -4.95 -12.33 2.98
C ASP A 92 -5.40 -11.13 3.83
N PRO A 93 -6.27 -11.32 4.84
CA PRO A 93 -6.67 -10.26 5.77
C PRO A 93 -5.61 -9.90 6.81
N THR A 94 -4.49 -10.64 6.90
CA THR A 94 -3.41 -10.38 7.86
C THR A 94 -2.50 -9.25 7.38
N SER A 95 -2.95 -8.02 7.61
CA SER A 95 -2.05 -6.87 7.63
C SER A 95 -1.19 -6.90 8.91
N PRO A 96 0.13 -6.62 8.86
CA PRO A 96 0.84 -5.94 7.77
C PRO A 96 1.70 -6.87 6.88
N VAL A 97 1.61 -6.68 5.57
CA VAL A 97 2.63 -7.16 4.62
C VAL A 97 3.86 -6.26 4.73
N ILE A 98 5.05 -6.85 4.78
CA ILE A 98 6.35 -6.17 5.00
C ILE A 98 7.23 -6.44 3.78
N GLN A 99 7.36 -5.48 2.86
CA GLN A 99 8.38 -5.46 1.80
C GLN A 99 8.89 -4.05 1.56
#